data_AF-A0A2E1CUK3-F1
#
_entry.id   AF-A0A2E1CUK3-F1
#
_cell.length_a   1.000
_cell.length_b   1.000
_cell.length_c   1.000
_cell.angle_alpha   90.00
_cell.angle_beta   90.00
_cell.angle_gamma   90.00
#
_symmetry.space_group_name_H-M   'P 1'
#
loop_
_entity.id
_entity.type
_entity.pdbx_description
1 polymer ?
#
loop_
_entity_poly.entity_id
_entity_poly.type
_entity_poly.pdbx_seq_one_letter_code
_entity_poly.pdbx_strand_id
1 'polypeptide(L)' 'MKGYSMADYKVTLQADLKRGTFYWVTTVSASSEDEAIIAAEHKFMEEVAKTTDFEFNEFDVENL' A
#
# COMPACT_ATOMS: atom_id res chain seq x y z
N MET A 1 -23.50 -20.62 -10.10
CA MET A 1 -22.15 -20.09 -9.79
C MET A 1 -22.35 -18.72 -9.17
N LYS A 2 -21.97 -18.54 -7.89
CA LYS A 2 -22.04 -17.24 -7.22
C LYS A 2 -20.82 -16.46 -7.73
N GLY A 3 -21.04 -15.47 -8.59
CA GLY A 3 -19.95 -14.62 -9.08
C GLY A 3 -19.45 -13.78 -7.90
N TYR A 4 -18.22 -14.02 -7.47
CA TYR A 4 -17.55 -13.06 -6.61
C TYR A 4 -17.30 -11.80 -7.46
N SER A 5 -17.96 -10.70 -7.12
CA SER A 5 -17.69 -9.42 -7.77
C SER A 5 -16.39 -8.90 -7.19
N MET A 6 -15.38 -8.70 -8.04
CA MET A 6 -14.20 -7.94 -7.66
C MET A 6 -14.61 -6.49 -7.46
N ALA A 7 -14.05 -5.86 -6.44
CA ALA A 7 -14.17 -4.42 -6.19
C ALA A 7 -12.78 -3.81 -6.09
N ASP A 8 -12.67 -2.52 -6.38
CA ASP A 8 -11.43 -1.77 -6.20
C ASP A 8 -11.37 -1.22 -4.78
N TYR A 9 -10.26 -1.51 -4.10
CA TYR A 9 -9.98 -1.06 -2.75
C TYR A 9 -8.82 -0.09 -2.76
N LYS A 10 -9.00 1.07 -2.12
CA LYS A 10 -7.89 1.93 -1.72
C LYS A 10 -7.37 1.41 -0.37
N VAL A 11 -6.17 0.86 -0.37
CA VAL A 11 -5.52 0.29 0.81
C VAL A 11 -4.40 1.22 1.26
N THR A 12 -4.33 1.49 2.56
CA THR A 12 -3.21 2.21 3.20
C THR A 12 -2.54 1.26 4.18
N LEU A 13 -1.30 0.86 3.89
CA LEU A 13 -0.46 0.11 4.81
C LEU A 13 0.33 1.10 5.66
N GLN A 14 0.25 0.98 6.98
CA GLN A 14 1.01 1.78 7.92
C GLN A 14 2.00 0.87 8.66
N ALA A 15 3.25 1.32 8.78
CA ALA A 15 4.25 0.66 9.61
C ALA A 15 4.98 1.69 10.47
N ASP A 16 5.05 1.43 11.78
CA ASP A 16 5.87 2.22 12.68
C ASP A 16 7.34 1.77 12.59
N LEU A 17 8.23 2.74 12.39
CA LEU A 17 9.68 2.56 12.34
C LEU A 17 10.31 3.23 13.57
N LYS A 18 11.58 2.92 13.84
CA LYS A 18 12.30 3.46 15.01
C LYS A 18 12.32 5.01 15.09
N ARG A 19 12.17 5.69 13.97
CA ARG A 19 12.35 7.15 13.84
C ARG A 19 11.21 7.84 13.08
N GLY A 20 10.09 7.16 12.83
CA GLY A 20 8.98 7.71 12.08
C GLY A 20 7.96 6.65 11.70
N THR A 21 6.95 7.04 10.93
CA THR A 21 5.91 6.14 10.44
C THR A 21 5.95 6.15 8.92
N PHE A 22 5.91 4.96 8.33
CA PHE A 22 5.81 4.78 6.88
C PHE A 22 4.37 4.51 6.50
N TYR A 23 3.92 5.17 5.44
CA TYR A 23 2.61 4.95 4.84
C TYR A 23 2.78 4.57 3.37
N TRP A 24 2.15 3.47 2.97
CA TRP A 24 2.04 3.06 1.57
C TRP A 24 0.57 3.06 1.17
N VAL A 25 0.21 3.87 0.18
CA VAL A 25 -1.15 3.98 -0.33
C VAL A 25 -1.19 3.39 -1.73
N THR A 26 -2.08 2.42 -1.96
CA THR A 26 -2.24 1.80 -3.28
C THR A 26 -3.69 1.41 -3.54
N THR A 27 -4.00 1.15 -4.80
CA THR A 27 -5.26 0.53 -5.22
C THR A 27 -5.04 -0.89 -5.68
N VAL A 28 -5.93 -1.79 -5.28
CA VAL A 28 -5.96 -3.20 -5.67
C VAL A 28 -7.39 -3.66 -5.94
N SER A 29 -7.57 -4.59 -6.87
CA SER A 29 -8.86 -5.24 -7.09
C SER A 29 -8.88 -6.55 -6.30
N ALA A 30 -9.93 -6.79 -5.52
CA ALA A 30 -10.08 -7.98 -4.68
C ALA A 30 -11.55 -8.37 -4.51
N SER A 31 -11.82 -9.59 -4.04
CA SER A 31 -13.17 -10.08 -3.75
C SER A 31 -13.61 -9.86 -2.30
N SER A 32 -12.67 -9.47 -1.43
CA SER A 32 -12.91 -9.13 -0.03
C SER A 32 -11.87 -8.14 0.49
N GLU A 33 -12.14 -7.55 1.66
CA GLU A 33 -11.17 -6.69 2.36
C GLU A 33 -9.90 -7.45 2.75
N ASP A 34 -10.02 -8.67 3.28
CA ASP A 34 -8.87 -9.51 3.65
C ASP A 34 -7.95 -9.78 2.44
N GLU A 35 -8.55 -10.09 1.27
CA GLU A 35 -7.78 -10.29 0.04
C GLU A 35 -7.14 -8.98 -0.43
N ALA A 36 -7.82 -7.84 -0.29
CA ALA A 36 -7.26 -6.54 -0.63
C ALA A 36 -6.02 -6.20 0.21
N ILE A 37 -6.01 -6.55 1.51
CA ILE A 37 -4.85 -6.34 2.38
C ILE A 37 -3.66 -7.16 1.87
N ILE A 38 -3.86 -8.47 1.65
CA ILE A 38 -2.80 -9.37 1.18
C ILE A 38 -2.27 -8.92 -0.18
N ALA A 39 -3.17 -8.55 -1.10
CA ALA A 39 -2.79 -8.05 -2.41
C ALA A 39 -1.96 -6.76 -2.34
N ALA A 40 -2.30 -5.84 -1.43
CA ALA A 40 -1.55 -4.61 -1.22
C ALA A 40 -0.15 -4.89 -0.63
N GLU A 41 -0.02 -5.84 0.31
CA GLU A 41 1.26 -6.25 0.88
C GLU A 41 2.17 -6.88 -0.18
N HIS A 42 1.64 -7.81 -0.99
CA HIS A 42 2.40 -8.41 -2.09
C HIS A 42 2.88 -7.35 -3.09
N LYS A 43 1.98 -6.42 -3.47
CA LYS A 43 2.33 -5.32 -4.37
C LYS A 43 3.44 -4.45 -3.82
N PHE A 44 3.40 -4.11 -2.53
CA PHE A 44 4.47 -3.37 -1.88
C PHE A 44 5.81 -4.12 -1.93
N MET A 45 5.82 -5.42 -1.59
CA MET A 45 7.04 -6.23 -1.63
C MET A 45 7.64 -6.32 -3.03
N GLU A 46 6.81 -6.40 -4.07
CA GLU A 46 7.25 -6.36 -5.46
C GLU A 46 7.90 -5.02 -5.84
N GLU A 47 7.30 -3.90 -5.44
CA GLU A 47 7.85 -2.56 -5.71
C GLU A 47 9.19 -2.37 -5.02
N VAL A 48 9.31 -2.77 -3.74
CA VAL A 48 10.58 -2.71 -3.00
C VAL A 48 11.65 -3.60 -3.64
N ALA A 49 11.28 -4.78 -4.15
CA ALA A 49 12.22 -5.68 -4.82
C ALA A 49 12.69 -5.16 -6.18
N LYS A 50 11.85 -4.41 -6.91
CA LYS A 50 12.15 -3.87 -8.25
C LYS A 50 12.81 -2.49 -8.23
N THR A 51 12.61 -1.74 -7.17
CA THR A 51 13.07 -0.34 -7.08
C THR A 51 14.51 -0.29 -6.58
N THR A 52 15.43 0.13 -7.44
CA THR A 52 16.82 0.43 -7.07
C THR A 52 16.96 1.77 -6.33
N ASP A 53 16.04 2.72 -6.53
CA ASP A 53 16.09 4.05 -5.91
C ASP A 53 14.68 4.53 -5.52
N PHE A 54 14.45 4.69 -4.21
CA PHE A 54 13.20 5.21 -3.66
C PHE A 54 13.30 6.74 -3.58
N GLU A 55 12.46 7.47 -4.31
CA GLU A 55 12.44 8.93 -4.31
C GLU A 55 11.08 9.46 -3.81
N PHE A 56 11.11 10.48 -2.95
CA PHE A 56 9.90 11.15 -2.47
C PHE A 56 9.55 12.31 -3.42
N ASN A 57 8.40 12.23 -4.07
CA ASN A 57 7.94 13.25 -5.02
C ASN A 57 7.23 14.43 -4.35
N GLU A 58 6.57 14.18 -3.22
CA GLU A 58 5.83 15.18 -2.46
C GLU A 58 6.17 15.05 -0.98
N PHE A 59 6.38 16.18 -0.32
CA PHE A 59 6.63 16.27 1.11
C PHE A 59 6.09 17.58 1.65
N ASP A 60 5.58 17.53 2.87
CA ASP A 60 5.16 18.71 3.63
C ASP A 60 6.04 18.83 4.88
N VAL A 61 6.42 20.07 5.22
CA VAL A 61 7.31 20.36 6.34
C VAL A 61 6.71 21.51 7.13
N GLU A 62 6.22 21.19 8.32
CA GLU A 62 5.75 22.18 9.29
C GLU A 62 6.80 22.40 10.39
N ASN A 63 6.92 23.65 10.85
CA ASN A 63 7.73 23.98 12.02
C ASN A 63 6.87 23.79 13.28
N LEU A 64 7.43 23.10 14.29
CA LEU A 64 6.73 22.76 15.54
C LEU A 64 6.74 23.92 16.55
#